data_AF-D6GWY5-F1
#
_entry.id   AF-D6GWY5-F1
#
_cell.length_a   1.000
_cell.length_b   1.000
_cell.length_c   1.000
_cell.angle_alpha   90.00
_cell.angle_beta   90.00
_cell.angle_gamma   90.00
#
_symmetry.space_group_name_H-M   'P 1'
#
loop_
_entity.id
_entity.type
_entity.pdbx_description
1 polymer ?
#
loop_
_entity_poly.entity_id
_entity_poly.type
_entity_poly.pdbx_seq_one_letter_code
_entity_poly.pdbx_strand_id
1 'polypeptide(L)' 'METQFEKILKVHASNPAKRARFIKFNKHKLQPHDRRAHLCVRCNRPEAHIKIHGLDYCRQCFREVAKDLGFKKYGKEA' A
#
# COMPACT_ATOMS: atom_id res chain seq x y z
N MET A 1 -4.69 -0.38 13.45
CA MET A 1 -3.30 -0.06 13.84
C MET A 1 -3.12 1.44 13.65
N GLU A 2 -2.93 2.20 14.72
CA GLU A 2 -2.78 3.66 14.63
C GLU A 2 -1.37 4.07 14.22
N THR A 3 -1.29 5.00 13.27
CA THR A 3 -0.04 5.59 12.82
C THR A 3 0.56 6.50 13.91
N GLN A 4 1.88 6.68 13.89
CA GLN A 4 2.55 7.62 14.80
C GLN A 4 2.01 9.05 14.66
N PHE A 5 1.63 9.44 13.43
CA PHE A 5 1.01 10.73 13.15
C PHE A 5 -0.34 10.88 13.88
N GLU A 6 -1.22 9.88 13.80
CA GLU A 6 -2.53 9.89 14.47
C GLU A 6 -2.41 9.95 16.00
N LYS A 7 -1.44 9.22 16.57
CA LYS A 7 -1.17 9.27 18.02
C LYS A 7 -0.79 10.68 18.47
N ILE A 8 0.13 11.33 17.75
CA ILE A 8 0.56 12.70 18.07
C ILE A 8 -0.58 13.70 17.80
N LEU A 9 -1.38 13.48 16.77
CA LEU A 9 -2.54 14.33 16.46
C LEU A 9 -3.55 14.37 17.61
N LYS A 10 -3.78 13.23 18.28
CA LYS A 10 -4.67 13.14 19.45
C LYS A 10 -4.18 13.96 20.63
N VAL A 11 -2.86 14.07 20.85
CA VAL A 11 -2.29 14.91 21.92
C VAL A 11 -2.66 16.38 21.73
N HIS A 12 -2.74 16.84 20.48
CA HIS A 12 -3.10 18.22 20.14
C HIS A 12 -4.61 18.45 19.99
N ALA A 13 -5.47 17.51 20.40
CA ALA A 13 -6.92 17.62 20.23
C ALA A 13 -7.55 18.82 20.96
N SER A 14 -7.02 19.19 22.13
CA SER A 14 -7.54 20.28 22.97
C SER A 14 -7.23 21.69 22.44
N ASN A 15 -6.22 21.85 21.58
CA ASN A 15 -5.83 23.14 21.04
C ASN A 15 -5.96 23.15 19.50
N PRO A 16 -7.01 23.79 18.95
CA PRO A 16 -7.30 23.74 17.52
C PRO A 16 -6.23 24.43 16.67
N ALA A 17 -5.61 25.51 17.17
CA ALA A 17 -4.57 26.23 16.46
C ALA A 17 -3.29 25.39 16.30
N LYS A 18 -2.85 24.71 17.39
CA LYS A 18 -1.71 23.80 17.34
C LYS A 18 -2.00 22.58 16.45
N ARG A 19 -3.22 22.04 16.51
CA ARG A 19 -3.65 20.93 15.65
C ARG A 19 -3.59 21.28 14.16
N ALA A 20 -4.14 22.43 13.77
CA ALA A 20 -4.11 22.89 12.38
C ALA A 20 -2.68 23.08 11.87
N ARG A 21 -1.81 23.69 12.69
CA ARG A 21 -0.39 23.84 12.38
C ARG A 21 0.30 22.50 12.19
N PHE A 22 0.06 21.53 13.09
CA PHE A 22 0.67 20.21 13.01
C PHE A 22 0.25 19.45 11.75
N ILE A 23 -1.03 19.48 11.39
CA ILE A 23 -1.54 18.88 10.15
C ILE A 23 -0.85 19.50 8.93
N LYS A 24 -0.70 20.83 8.89
CA LYS A 24 -0.12 21.54 7.75
C LYS A 24 1.33 21.12 7.49
N PHE A 25 2.14 21.02 8.54
CA PHE A 25 3.60 20.83 8.39
C PHE A 25 4.07 19.37 8.52
N ASN A 26 3.37 18.54 9.30
CA ASN A 26 3.84 17.19 9.63
C ASN A 26 3.00 16.07 8.99
N LYS A 27 1.94 16.38 8.24
CA LYS A 27 1.17 15.36 7.52
C LYS A 27 2.01 14.81 6.37
N HIS A 28 2.57 13.62 6.55
CA HIS A 28 3.19 12.88 5.47
C HIS A 28 2.13 12.52 4.42
N LYS A 29 2.44 12.82 3.16
CA LYS A 29 1.63 12.41 2.01
C LYS A 29 2.28 11.16 1.43
N LEU A 30 1.50 10.10 1.24
CA LEU A 30 1.96 8.92 0.53
C LEU A 30 2.22 9.30 -0.94
N GLN A 31 3.43 9.06 -1.41
CA GLN A 31 3.82 9.32 -2.79
C GLN A 31 3.69 8.05 -3.64
N PRO A 32 3.43 8.13 -4.95
CA PRO A 32 3.35 6.95 -5.81
C PRO A 32 4.63 6.10 -5.86
N HIS A 33 5.79 6.68 -5.54
CA HIS A 33 7.06 5.94 -5.45
C HIS A 33 7.29 5.30 -4.09
N ASP A 34 6.46 5.60 -3.08
CA ASP A 34 6.59 5.00 -1.76
C ASP A 34 6.27 3.52 -1.82
N ARG A 35 7.06 2.73 -1.09
CA ARG A 35 6.80 1.28 -0.93
C ARG A 35 5.39 1.00 -0.40
N ARG A 36 4.87 1.87 0.49
CA ARG A 36 3.53 1.70 1.08
C ARG A 36 2.39 2.15 0.16
N ALA A 37 2.68 2.83 -0.95
CA ALA A 37 1.65 3.27 -1.88
C ALA A 37 1.07 2.12 -2.71
N HIS A 38 1.76 0.98 -2.77
CA HIS A 38 1.32 -0.20 -3.51
C HIS A 38 1.29 -1.39 -2.56
N LEU A 39 0.09 -1.88 -2.30
CA LEU A 39 -0.14 -3.01 -1.42
C LEU A 39 -0.86 -4.09 -2.22
N CYS A 40 -0.39 -5.32 -2.09
CA CYS A 40 -1.07 -6.44 -2.72
C CYS A 40 -2.50 -6.56 -2.19
N VAL A 41 -3.49 -6.63 -3.07
CA VAL A 41 -4.92 -6.72 -2.72
C VAL A 41 -5.23 -7.95 -1.85
N ARG A 42 -4.45 -9.03 -1.98
CA ARG A 42 -4.68 -10.28 -1.25
C ARG A 42 -3.96 -10.35 0.09
N CYS A 43 -2.67 -9.99 0.16
CA CYS A 43 -1.85 -10.16 1.37
C CYS A 43 -1.40 -8.85 2.03
N ASN A 44 -1.74 -7.70 1.45
CA ASN A 44 -1.37 -6.36 1.93
C ASN A 44 0.15 -6.16 2.15
N ARG A 45 0.99 -6.99 1.53
CA ARG A 45 2.44 -6.82 1.58
C ARG A 45 2.90 -5.80 0.53
N PRO A 46 3.76 -4.83 0.88
CA PRO A 46 4.30 -3.85 -0.08
C PRO A 46 5.44 -4.38 -0.96
N GLU A 47 5.97 -5.56 -0.65
CA GLU A 47 7.17 -6.12 -1.30
C GLU A 47 6.84 -6.85 -2.60
N ALA A 48 7.71 -6.70 -3.60
CA ALA A 48 7.65 -7.38 -4.89
C ALA A 48 6.25 -7.34 -5.53
N HIS A 49 5.70 -6.13 -5.56
CA HIS A 49 4.44 -5.82 -6.20
C HIS A 49 4.61 -5.79 -7.72
N ILE A 50 3.79 -6.57 -8.44
CA ILE A 50 3.71 -6.54 -9.90
C ILE A 50 2.75 -5.40 -10.24
N LYS A 51 3.21 -4.38 -10.98
CA LYS A 51 2.35 -3.25 -11.44
C LYS A 51 1.94 -3.37 -12.91
N ILE A 52 2.48 -4.36 -13.61
CA ILE A 52 2.27 -4.53 -15.05
C ILE A 52 0.84 -5.03 -15.27
N HIS A 53 0.22 -4.60 -16.37
CA HIS A 53 -1.14 -4.97 -16.75
C HIS A 53 -2.23 -4.53 -15.76
N GLY A 54 -1.96 -3.53 -14.91
CA GLY A 54 -2.93 -3.02 -13.93
C GLY A 54 -3.25 -4.01 -12.81
N LEU A 55 -2.36 -4.97 -12.56
CA LEU A 55 -2.50 -5.93 -11.47
C LEU A 55 -1.97 -5.30 -10.17
N ASP A 56 -2.68 -5.50 -9.06
CA ASP A 56 -2.22 -5.09 -7.72
C ASP A 56 -1.91 -6.31 -6.84
N TYR A 57 -1.03 -7.18 -7.33
CA TYR A 57 -0.62 -8.41 -6.66
C TYR A 57 0.88 -8.45 -6.36
N CYS A 58 1.26 -9.05 -5.23
CA CYS A 58 2.65 -9.43 -5.01
C CYS A 58 2.99 -10.68 -5.81
N ARG A 59 4.30 -10.88 -6.08
CA ARG A 59 4.79 -12.03 -6.87
C ARG A 59 4.32 -13.41 -6.37
N GLN A 60 4.09 -13.56 -5.07
CA GLN A 60 3.68 -14.82 -4.46
C GLN A 60 2.19 -15.07 -4.74
N CYS A 61 1.34 -14.11 -4.38
CA CYS A 61 -0.09 -14.19 -4.61
C CYS A 61 -0.43 -14.29 -6.10
N PHE A 62 0.30 -13.58 -6.97
CA PHE A 62 0.09 -13.68 -8.41
C PHE A 62 0.27 -15.11 -8.93
N ARG A 63 1.27 -15.86 -8.44
CA ARG A 63 1.51 -17.25 -8.91
C ARG A 63 0.37 -18.20 -8.56
N GLU A 64 -0.36 -17.93 -7.48
CA GLU A 64 -1.52 -18.72 -7.09
C GLU A 64 -2.74 -18.38 -7.95
N VAL A 65 -2.99 -17.09 -8.18
CA VAL A 65 -4.19 -16.61 -8.90
C VAL A 65 -3.98 -16.56 -10.42
N ALA A 66 -2.75 -16.73 -10.91
CA ALA A 66 -2.42 -16.63 -12.34
C ALA A 66 -3.28 -17.54 -13.23
N LYS A 67 -3.56 -18.77 -12.77
CA LYS A 67 -4.42 -19.71 -13.51
C LYS A 67 -5.86 -19.20 -13.63
N ASP A 68 -6.40 -18.67 -12.55
CA ASP A 68 -7.77 -18.14 -12.49
C ASP A 68 -7.94 -16.86 -13.32
N LEU A 69 -6.87 -16.06 -13.41
CA LEU A 69 -6.78 -14.87 -14.27
C LEU A 69 -6.59 -15.22 -15.76
N GLY A 70 -6.46 -16.49 -16.11
CA GLY A 70 -6.30 -16.95 -17.49
C GLY A 70 -4.86 -16.91 -18.03
N PHE A 71 -3.85 -16.71 -17.17
CA PHE A 71 -2.45 -16.81 -17.61
C PHE A 71 -2.08 -18.27 -17.87
N LYS A 72 -1.61 -18.55 -19.09
CA LYS A 72 -1.13 -19.87 -19.51
C LYS A 72 0.39 -19.89 -19.60
N LYS A 73 1.00 -20.99 -19.17
CA LYS A 73 2.44 -21.22 -19.30
C LYS A 73 2.70 -21.92 -20.64
N TYR A 74 3.45 -21.28 -21.52
CA TYR A 74 3.74 -21.82 -22.87
C TYR A 74 5.09 -22.56 -22.98
N GLY A 75 5.94 -22.52 -21.96
CA GLY A 75 7.36 -22.92 -22.07
C GLY A 75 7.77 -24.30 -21.53
N LYS A 76 6.86 -25.03 -20.88
CA LYS A 76 7.00 -26.47 -20.60
C LYS A 76 5.58 -27.03 -20.57
N GLU A 77 5.38 -28.06 -21.39
CA GLU A 77 4.17 -28.84 -21.68
C GLU A 77 3.02 -28.69 -20.68
N ALA A 78 1.83 -28.44 -21.25
CA ALA A 78 0.57 -28.25 -20.54
C ALA A 78 0.17 -29.46 -19.69
#